data_AF-A0A9D7J120-F1
#
_entry.id   AF-A0A9D7J120-F1
#
_cell.length_a   1.000
_cell.length_b   1.000
_cell.length_c   1.000
_cell.angle_alpha   90.00
_cell.angle_beta   90.00
_cell.angle_gamma   90.00
#
_symmetry.space_group_name_H-M   'P 1'
#
loop_
_entity.id
_entity.type
_entity.pdbx_description
1 polymer ?
#
loop_
_entity_poly.entity_id
_entity_poly.type
_entity_poly.pdbx_seq_one_letter_code
_entity_poly.pdbx_strand_id
1 'polypeptide(L)'
;MQGEAISALSQLATGERPCSGRSELISELPSPENRYALVVGAEDYLDKKVGKFNFAGADAHAVVEILNQHLGFPRDQIVLLASGESPDRQPLKSLILKHLADLPEHVKPDGLLLIYFAGHFFESNGKIFLLATDSMTGNESLLAENAINLERIRDLVRASGAGQVMLLFDSFRLAPLSENFSRLLTFDVRKNEVSAFAAFFAAGIGQRSYESKTKKLGYFTAALLDAARNKTPGNKRVITLDDLLKHLRSTVPQEVQKELGQTAEQSPSDVVAGYKAEDLVLFTQENNVKPLAPQAGKQGPPELARAAKTIYIRPKTVYLSATLLEEELIKLPEFKALGLTITKDINQADIVVEVTSPFLTWNWNYILKHRTTNTVLSTGNRKGATDNSVSPKLAADIVRDLQTLRAAPPPPKK
;
A
#
# COMPACT_ATOMS: atom_id res chain seq x y z
N MET A 1 -4.30 52.02 -1.96
CA MET A 1 -3.29 51.04 -1.53
C MET A 1 -3.25 50.76 -0.02
N GLN A 2 -3.89 51.55 0.87
CA GLN A 2 -3.97 51.22 2.31
C GLN A 2 -5.22 50.39 2.71
N GLY A 3 -6.29 50.38 1.90
CA GLY A 3 -7.52 49.64 2.22
C GLY A 3 -7.41 48.11 2.05
N GLU A 4 -6.65 47.64 1.05
CA GLU A 4 -6.48 46.20 0.79
C GLU A 4 -5.57 45.53 1.83
N ALA A 5 -4.57 46.25 2.34
CA ALA A 5 -3.69 45.74 3.39
C ALA A 5 -4.43 45.58 4.74
N ILE A 6 -5.36 46.47 5.05
CA ILE A 6 -6.17 46.40 6.29
C ILE A 6 -7.22 45.28 6.17
N SER A 7 -7.81 45.06 4.98
CA SER A 7 -8.71 43.92 4.75
C SER A 7 -7.98 42.57 4.86
N ALA A 8 -6.75 42.47 4.35
CA ALA A 8 -5.92 41.28 4.49
C ALA A 8 -5.49 41.01 5.95
N LEU A 9 -5.25 42.07 6.74
CA LEU A 9 -4.91 41.97 8.16
C LEU A 9 -6.12 41.62 9.04
N SER A 10 -7.33 42.06 8.70
CA SER A 10 -8.55 41.64 9.41
C SER A 10 -8.91 40.18 9.14
N GLN A 11 -8.64 39.65 7.93
CA GLN A 11 -8.81 38.22 7.63
C GLN A 11 -7.79 37.31 8.34
N LEU A 12 -6.66 37.86 8.79
CA LEU A 12 -5.67 37.15 9.61
C LEU A 12 -6.01 37.15 11.11
N ALA A 13 -6.90 38.04 11.56
CA ALA A 13 -7.20 38.25 12.99
C ALA A 13 -8.51 37.60 13.47
N THR A 14 -9.46 37.29 12.58
CA THR A 14 -10.67 36.53 12.91
C THR A 14 -10.55 35.12 12.34
N GLY A 15 -10.01 34.21 13.15
CA GLY A 15 -9.74 32.82 12.81
C GLY A 15 -10.98 31.95 12.58
N GLU A 16 -11.71 32.20 11.50
CA GLU A 16 -12.59 31.22 10.86
C GLU A 16 -12.29 31.21 9.36
N ARG A 17 -11.23 30.50 8.99
CA ARG A 17 -11.18 29.91 7.65
C ARG A 17 -12.16 28.74 7.65
N PRO A 18 -12.96 28.54 6.60
CA PRO A 18 -13.69 27.28 6.48
C PRO A 18 -12.67 26.15 6.51
N CYS A 19 -12.73 25.33 7.55
CA CYS A 19 -11.98 24.09 7.65
C CYS A 19 -12.48 23.10 6.59
N SER A 20 -12.19 23.34 5.31
CA SER A 20 -12.26 22.32 4.27
C SER A 20 -10.92 21.62 4.23
N GLY A 21 -10.81 20.52 4.96
CA GLY A 21 -9.58 19.73 5.01
C GLY A 21 -9.54 18.74 6.16
N ARG A 22 -10.63 18.00 6.41
CA ARG A 22 -10.48 16.68 7.04
C ARG A 22 -10.25 15.70 5.90
N SER A 23 -8.98 15.40 5.64
CA SER A 23 -8.59 14.25 4.80
C SER A 23 -9.28 13.02 5.38
N GLU A 24 -10.22 12.43 4.66
CA GLU A 24 -10.69 11.09 5.00
C GLU A 24 -9.46 10.18 4.97
N LEU A 25 -9.37 9.29 5.97
CA LEU A 25 -8.27 8.33 6.04
C LEU A 25 -8.35 7.39 4.83
N ILE A 26 -7.20 7.15 4.19
CA ILE A 26 -7.07 6.28 3.03
C ILE A 26 -7.16 4.82 3.46
N SER A 27 -8.09 4.07 2.86
CA SER A 27 -8.30 2.64 3.11
C SER A 27 -7.89 1.74 1.94
N GLU A 28 -7.39 2.29 0.84
CA GLU A 28 -7.00 1.53 -0.35
C GLU A 28 -5.68 2.07 -0.94
N LEU A 29 -4.83 1.16 -1.43
CA LEU A 29 -3.64 1.52 -2.19
C LEU A 29 -4.02 1.95 -3.62
N PRO A 30 -3.25 2.83 -4.28
CA PRO A 30 -3.48 3.22 -5.67
C PRO A 30 -3.46 2.02 -6.61
N SER A 31 -3.97 2.15 -7.83
CA SER A 31 -3.89 1.05 -8.81
C SER A 31 -2.44 0.65 -9.13
N PRO A 32 -2.16 -0.60 -9.52
CA PRO A 32 -0.81 -1.11 -9.82
C PRO A 32 0.07 -0.19 -10.68
N GLU A 33 -0.48 0.39 -11.74
CA GLU A 33 0.19 1.32 -12.66
C GLU A 33 0.57 2.68 -12.05
N ASN A 34 0.15 2.92 -10.80
CA ASN A 34 0.47 4.11 -10.02
C ASN A 34 1.36 3.78 -8.81
N ARG A 35 2.01 2.61 -8.78
CA ARG A 35 2.88 2.16 -7.67
C ARG A 35 4.35 2.08 -8.10
N TYR A 36 5.21 2.93 -7.56
CA TYR A 36 6.63 2.94 -7.87
C TYR A 36 7.47 2.58 -6.65
N ALA A 37 8.52 1.78 -6.84
CA ALA A 37 9.40 1.36 -5.75
C ALA A 37 10.88 1.56 -6.04
N LEU A 38 11.61 2.00 -5.02
CA LEU A 38 13.07 1.96 -4.95
C LEU A 38 13.48 1.02 -3.81
N VAL A 39 14.12 -0.10 -4.15
CA VAL A 39 14.54 -1.14 -3.22
C VAL A 39 16.07 -1.18 -3.21
N VAL A 40 16.66 -0.96 -2.03
CA VAL A 40 18.11 -0.86 -1.87
C VAL A 40 18.61 -1.83 -0.81
N GLY A 41 19.61 -2.65 -1.14
CA GLY A 41 20.28 -3.58 -0.23
C GLY A 41 21.80 -3.41 -0.24
N ALA A 42 22.34 -2.75 0.78
CA ALA A 42 23.77 -2.43 0.89
C ALA A 42 24.47 -3.26 1.98
N GLU A 43 25.37 -4.15 1.58
CA GLU A 43 26.17 -5.01 2.48
C GLU A 43 27.69 -4.90 2.28
N ASP A 44 28.16 -4.75 1.04
CA ASP A 44 29.59 -4.77 0.71
C ASP A 44 30.24 -3.37 0.71
N TYR A 45 30.36 -2.77 1.89
CA TYR A 45 30.94 -1.43 2.04
C TYR A 45 32.44 -1.37 1.70
N LEU A 46 32.83 -0.32 0.98
CA LEU A 46 34.23 0.02 0.71
C LEU A 46 34.96 0.34 2.00
N ASP A 47 34.35 1.17 2.87
CA ASP A 47 34.90 1.47 4.18
C ASP A 47 34.75 0.28 5.14
N LYS A 48 35.87 -0.40 5.40
CA LYS A 48 35.92 -1.58 6.26
C LYS A 48 35.63 -1.29 7.74
N LYS A 49 35.65 -0.02 8.15
CA LYS A 49 35.31 0.39 9.53
C LYS A 49 33.82 0.27 9.84
N VAL A 50 32.98 0.34 8.82
CA VAL A 50 31.52 0.25 8.95
C VAL A 50 31.09 -1.13 9.46
N GLY A 51 31.91 -2.16 9.20
CA GLY A 51 31.55 -3.54 9.43
C GLY A 51 30.76 -4.11 8.25
N LYS A 52 30.28 -5.35 8.41
CA LYS A 52 29.43 -6.01 7.42
C LYS A 52 28.03 -6.16 7.99
N PHE A 53 27.03 -5.83 7.17
CA PHE A 53 25.66 -6.25 7.37
C PHE A 53 25.40 -7.36 6.36
N ASN A 54 25.06 -8.56 6.81
CA ASN A 54 24.98 -9.72 5.92
C ASN A 54 23.56 -9.86 5.39
N PHE A 55 23.41 -10.25 4.13
CA PHE A 55 22.12 -10.55 3.51
C PHE A 55 21.26 -9.35 3.11
N ALA A 56 21.74 -8.09 3.19
CA ALA A 56 20.95 -6.96 2.68
C ALA A 56 20.62 -7.09 1.19
N GLY A 57 21.51 -7.69 0.40
CA GLY A 57 21.21 -8.01 -1.00
C GLY A 57 20.05 -9.00 -1.12
N ALA A 58 20.09 -10.09 -0.34
CA ALA A 58 19.03 -11.09 -0.30
C ALA A 58 17.71 -10.52 0.22
N ASP A 59 17.75 -9.64 1.22
CA ASP A 59 16.61 -8.94 1.76
C ASP A 59 15.94 -8.05 0.69
N ALA A 60 16.73 -7.27 -0.06
CA ALA A 60 16.23 -6.47 -1.17
C ALA A 60 15.53 -7.34 -2.22
N HIS A 61 16.09 -8.49 -2.59
CA HIS A 61 15.42 -9.42 -3.51
C HIS A 61 14.12 -9.99 -2.94
N ALA A 62 14.09 -10.35 -1.66
CA ALA A 62 12.88 -10.83 -0.99
C ALA A 62 11.78 -9.74 -1.00
N VAL A 63 12.15 -8.48 -0.80
CA VAL A 63 11.21 -7.36 -0.89
C VAL A 63 10.71 -7.16 -2.32
N VAL A 64 11.58 -7.22 -3.35
CA VAL A 64 11.12 -7.18 -4.76
C VAL A 64 10.11 -8.29 -5.05
N GLU A 65 10.33 -9.50 -4.52
CA GLU A 65 9.37 -10.61 -4.63
C GLU A 65 8.03 -10.22 -4.00
N ILE A 66 8.05 -9.70 -2.77
CA ILE A 66 6.84 -9.27 -2.04
C ILE A 66 6.09 -8.19 -2.80
N LEU A 67 6.80 -7.16 -3.28
CA LEU A 67 6.21 -6.04 -4.02
C LEU A 67 5.52 -6.51 -5.30
N ASN A 68 6.21 -7.34 -6.09
CA ASN A 68 5.69 -7.80 -7.37
C ASN A 68 4.59 -8.87 -7.24
N GLN A 69 4.75 -9.83 -6.32
CA GLN A 69 3.83 -10.97 -6.20
C GLN A 69 2.64 -10.71 -5.27
N HIS A 70 2.80 -9.83 -4.28
CA HIS A 70 1.82 -9.68 -3.20
C HIS A 70 1.28 -8.25 -3.03
N LEU A 71 2.04 -7.22 -3.41
CA LEU A 71 1.56 -5.82 -3.42
C LEU A 71 1.33 -5.26 -4.83
N GLY A 72 1.31 -6.10 -5.88
CA GLY A 72 0.93 -5.69 -7.23
C GLY A 72 1.74 -4.52 -7.81
N PHE A 73 3.02 -4.39 -7.46
CA PHE A 73 3.93 -3.48 -8.15
C PHE A 73 4.36 -4.12 -9.49
N PRO A 74 4.14 -3.47 -10.64
CA PRO A 74 4.71 -3.92 -11.91
C PRO A 74 6.24 -3.96 -11.86
N ARG A 75 6.86 -4.99 -12.47
CA ARG A 75 8.32 -5.17 -12.42
C ARG A 75 9.11 -3.97 -12.97
N ASP A 76 8.60 -3.32 -14.00
CA ASP A 76 9.16 -2.13 -14.63
C ASP A 76 9.01 -0.86 -13.79
N GLN A 77 8.21 -0.90 -12.72
CA GLN A 77 8.05 0.15 -11.73
C GLN A 77 8.81 -0.15 -10.41
N ILE A 78 9.65 -1.19 -10.38
CA ILE A 78 10.51 -1.53 -9.25
C ILE A 78 11.96 -1.37 -9.65
N VAL A 79 12.64 -0.40 -9.05
CA VAL A 79 14.10 -0.26 -9.14
C VAL A 79 14.75 -1.07 -8.02
N LEU A 80 15.68 -1.95 -8.39
CA LEU A 80 16.50 -2.71 -7.45
C LEU A 80 17.96 -2.28 -7.54
N LEU A 81 18.52 -1.83 -6.41
CA LEU A 81 19.94 -1.59 -6.22
C LEU A 81 20.46 -2.47 -5.08
N ALA A 82 21.23 -3.51 -5.37
CA ALA A 82 21.67 -4.47 -4.34
C ALA A 82 23.13 -4.91 -4.53
N SER A 83 23.85 -5.12 -3.43
CA SER A 83 25.15 -5.78 -3.48
C SER A 83 25.01 -7.15 -4.14
N GLY A 84 26.00 -7.52 -4.96
CA GLY A 84 25.95 -8.72 -5.80
C GLY A 84 25.28 -8.53 -7.18
N GLU A 85 24.58 -7.42 -7.42
CA GLU A 85 23.99 -7.12 -8.74
C GLU A 85 25.03 -6.62 -9.76
N SER A 86 24.60 -6.39 -11.00
CA SER A 86 25.46 -5.79 -12.04
C SER A 86 25.90 -4.36 -11.65
N PRO A 87 27.03 -3.83 -12.18
CA PRO A 87 27.58 -2.54 -11.77
C PRO A 87 26.60 -1.35 -11.81
N ASP A 88 25.67 -1.36 -12.75
CA ASP A 88 24.61 -0.35 -12.95
C ASP A 88 23.44 -0.49 -11.95
N ARG A 89 23.43 -1.56 -11.16
CA ARG A 89 22.44 -1.88 -10.12
C ARG A 89 23.09 -2.08 -8.75
N GLN A 90 24.32 -1.60 -8.58
CA GLN A 90 24.97 -1.56 -7.28
C GLN A 90 24.37 -0.43 -6.42
N PRO A 91 24.33 -0.57 -5.08
CA PRO A 91 23.81 0.44 -4.17
C PRO A 91 24.84 1.55 -3.91
N LEU A 92 25.31 2.18 -4.99
CA LEU A 92 26.24 3.30 -4.98
C LEU A 92 25.51 4.61 -4.71
N LYS A 93 26.17 5.57 -4.06
CA LYS A 93 25.57 6.88 -3.75
C LYS A 93 25.04 7.57 -5.00
N SER A 94 25.79 7.53 -6.10
CA SER A 94 25.40 8.16 -7.36
C SER A 94 24.15 7.53 -7.97
N LEU A 95 24.02 6.21 -7.92
CA LEU A 95 22.86 5.48 -8.45
C LEU A 95 21.62 5.67 -7.58
N ILE A 96 21.76 5.61 -6.25
CA ILE A 96 20.66 5.89 -5.32
C ILE A 96 20.16 7.32 -5.52
N LEU A 97 21.06 8.32 -5.55
CA LEU A 97 20.67 9.72 -5.75
C LEU A 97 20.07 9.98 -7.12
N LYS A 98 20.55 9.31 -8.18
CA LYS A 98 19.93 9.38 -9.51
C LYS A 98 18.46 8.93 -9.44
N HIS A 99 18.19 7.73 -8.93
CA HIS A 99 16.82 7.22 -8.86
C HIS A 99 15.92 8.05 -7.93
N LEU A 100 16.45 8.61 -6.84
CA LEU A 100 15.71 9.54 -6.00
C LEU A 100 15.42 10.88 -6.70
N ALA A 101 16.34 11.38 -7.52
CA ALA A 101 16.17 12.62 -8.28
C ALA A 101 15.18 12.46 -9.45
N ASP A 102 15.12 11.27 -10.06
CA ASP A 102 14.24 10.95 -11.18
C ASP A 102 12.80 10.60 -10.74
N LEU A 103 12.53 10.56 -9.42
CA LEU A 103 11.19 10.23 -8.89
C LEU A 103 10.05 11.08 -9.50
N PRO A 104 10.18 12.41 -9.71
CA PRO A 104 9.10 13.21 -10.30
C PRO A 104 8.72 12.78 -11.73
N GLU A 105 9.59 12.05 -12.44
CA GLU A 105 9.31 11.54 -13.78
C GLU A 105 8.50 10.23 -13.76
N HIS A 106 8.53 9.51 -12.64
CA HIS A 106 7.97 8.15 -12.52
C HIS A 106 6.77 8.07 -11.56
N VAL A 107 6.69 8.98 -10.58
CA VAL A 107 5.68 8.96 -9.53
C VAL A 107 4.55 9.94 -9.85
N LYS A 108 3.30 9.45 -9.79
CA LYS A 108 2.11 10.28 -10.01
C LYS A 108 1.62 10.93 -8.71
N PRO A 109 0.98 12.11 -8.76
CA PRO A 109 0.45 12.79 -7.58
C PRO A 109 -0.56 12.00 -6.74
N ASP A 110 -1.28 11.06 -7.33
CA ASP A 110 -2.21 10.15 -6.67
C ASP A 110 -1.63 8.73 -6.47
N GLY A 111 -0.35 8.55 -6.79
CA GLY A 111 0.36 7.28 -6.74
C GLY A 111 0.98 6.96 -5.38
N LEU A 112 1.53 5.75 -5.30
CA LEU A 112 2.26 5.21 -4.16
C LEU A 112 3.74 5.15 -4.49
N LEU A 113 4.56 5.80 -3.67
CA LEU A 113 6.00 5.60 -3.64
C LEU A 113 6.36 4.70 -2.46
N LEU A 114 7.04 3.58 -2.74
CA LEU A 114 7.62 2.73 -1.70
C LEU A 114 9.15 2.78 -1.77
N ILE A 115 9.81 3.05 -0.65
CA ILE A 115 11.26 2.95 -0.54
C ILE A 115 11.61 1.91 0.51
N TYR A 116 12.39 0.92 0.12
CA TYR A 116 12.98 -0.05 1.01
C TYR A 116 14.49 0.15 1.06
N PHE A 117 15.07 0.16 2.26
CA PHE A 117 16.51 0.17 2.45
C PHE A 117 16.94 -0.82 3.54
N ALA A 118 17.82 -1.74 3.17
CA ALA A 118 18.59 -2.57 4.09
C ALA A 118 20.07 -2.16 4.06
N GLY A 119 20.64 -1.88 5.22
CA GLY A 119 22.03 -1.42 5.33
C GLY A 119 22.28 -0.56 6.57
N HIS A 120 23.29 0.30 6.51
CA HIS A 120 23.72 1.10 7.66
C HIS A 120 23.27 2.56 7.59
N PHE A 121 22.91 3.09 8.76
CA PHE A 121 22.84 4.53 9.01
C PHE A 121 23.96 4.96 9.94
N PHE A 122 24.40 6.19 9.76
CA PHE A 122 25.40 6.83 10.60
C PHE A 122 24.88 8.20 11.07
N GLU A 123 24.93 8.46 12.38
CA GLU A 123 24.58 9.74 12.97
C GLU A 123 25.86 10.50 13.33
N SER A 124 25.97 11.75 12.87
CA SER A 124 27.09 12.63 13.17
C SER A 124 26.60 14.07 13.27
N ASN A 125 26.92 14.75 14.38
CA ASN A 125 26.54 16.14 14.66
C ASN A 125 25.05 16.45 14.45
N GLY A 126 24.18 15.54 14.91
CA GLY A 126 22.73 15.68 14.82
C GLY A 126 22.16 15.46 13.40
N LYS A 127 23.01 15.11 12.42
CA LYS A 127 22.60 14.71 11.07
C LYS A 127 22.68 13.20 10.94
N ILE A 128 21.75 12.65 10.18
CA ILE A 128 21.67 11.21 9.91
C ILE A 128 21.98 10.97 8.43
N PHE A 129 22.82 9.99 8.18
CA PHE A 129 23.27 9.61 6.86
C PHE A 129 22.95 8.15 6.57
N LEU A 130 22.35 7.90 5.41
CA LEU A 130 22.27 6.58 4.79
C LEU A 130 23.61 6.28 4.14
N LEU A 131 24.18 5.11 4.43
CA LEU A 131 25.43 4.67 3.82
C LEU A 131 25.15 3.85 2.56
N ALA A 132 25.68 4.32 1.43
CA ALA A 132 25.83 3.54 0.21
C ALA A 132 27.09 2.66 0.31
N THR A 133 27.27 1.69 -0.59
CA THR A 133 28.47 0.82 -0.52
C THR A 133 29.77 1.57 -0.76
N ASP A 134 29.74 2.71 -1.44
CA ASP A 134 30.88 3.61 -1.66
C ASP A 134 31.02 4.72 -0.62
N SER A 135 30.20 4.74 0.43
CA SER A 135 30.31 5.72 1.50
C SER A 135 31.57 5.51 2.36
N MET A 136 32.15 6.62 2.81
CA MET A 136 33.36 6.67 3.63
C MET A 136 33.08 7.39 4.95
N THR A 137 33.42 6.78 6.08
CA THR A 137 33.08 7.27 7.44
C THR A 137 34.28 7.84 8.21
N GLY A 138 35.44 8.00 7.54
CA GLY A 138 36.71 8.30 8.20
C GLY A 138 36.78 9.62 8.98
N ASN A 139 36.04 10.64 8.56
CA ASN A 139 35.82 11.90 9.30
C ASN A 139 34.50 12.54 8.85
N GLU A 140 34.07 13.60 9.55
CA GLU A 140 32.79 14.27 9.31
C GLU A 140 32.65 14.85 7.90
N SER A 141 33.67 15.58 7.39
CA SER A 141 33.62 16.17 6.05
C SER A 141 33.48 15.09 4.99
N LEU A 142 34.25 14.01 5.12
CA LEU A 142 34.21 12.88 4.18
C LEU A 142 32.86 12.15 4.24
N LEU A 143 32.30 11.96 5.43
CA LEU A 143 30.98 11.38 5.61
C LEU A 143 29.91 12.24 4.92
N ALA A 144 29.92 13.56 5.14
CA ALA A 144 28.98 14.48 4.53
C ALA A 144 29.07 14.49 2.99
N GLU A 145 30.28 14.33 2.45
CA GLU A 145 30.53 14.27 1.01
C GLU A 145 30.21 12.91 0.37
N ASN A 146 30.29 11.78 1.09
CA ASN A 146 30.22 10.44 0.50
C ASN A 146 29.01 9.61 0.94
N ALA A 147 28.32 9.99 2.01
CA ALA A 147 27.05 9.40 2.41
C ALA A 147 25.87 10.25 1.93
N ILE A 148 24.64 9.76 2.14
CA ILE A 148 23.42 10.46 1.73
C ILE A 148 22.71 10.97 2.98
N ASN A 149 22.67 12.29 3.15
CA ASN A 149 21.92 12.91 4.25
C ASN A 149 20.43 12.56 4.15
N LEU A 150 19.84 12.08 5.25
CA LEU A 150 18.44 11.69 5.32
C LEU A 150 17.47 12.86 5.03
N GLU A 151 17.86 14.10 5.38
CA GLU A 151 17.11 15.30 4.98
C GLU A 151 17.02 15.44 3.46
N ARG A 152 18.12 15.15 2.75
CA ARG A 152 18.13 15.17 1.28
C ARG A 152 17.22 14.08 0.72
N ILE A 153 17.18 12.89 1.32
CA ILE A 153 16.25 11.83 0.92
C ILE A 153 14.81 12.31 1.12
N ARG A 154 14.48 12.87 2.29
CA ARG A 154 13.15 13.42 2.57
C ARG A 154 12.75 14.47 1.55
N ASP A 155 13.65 15.39 1.22
CA ASP A 155 13.36 16.46 0.26
C ASP A 155 13.12 15.91 -1.16
N LEU A 156 13.88 14.89 -1.58
CA LEU A 156 13.66 14.20 -2.85
C LEU A 156 12.35 13.40 -2.87
N VAL A 157 12.00 12.73 -1.76
CA VAL A 157 10.71 12.05 -1.61
C VAL A 157 9.57 13.06 -1.67
N ARG A 158 9.68 14.24 -1.04
CA ARG A 158 8.68 15.31 -1.17
C ARG A 158 8.58 15.81 -2.61
N ALA A 159 9.71 15.99 -3.29
CA ALA A 159 9.76 16.45 -4.67
C ALA A 159 9.11 15.46 -5.64
N SER A 160 9.05 14.16 -5.30
CA SER A 160 8.35 13.15 -6.12
C SER A 160 6.87 13.44 -6.36
N GLY A 161 6.24 14.23 -5.47
CA GLY A 161 4.81 14.52 -5.52
C GLY A 161 3.90 13.37 -5.14
N ALA A 162 4.43 12.23 -4.64
CA ALA A 162 3.63 11.06 -4.29
C ALA A 162 2.46 11.39 -3.34
N GLY A 163 1.25 10.94 -3.68
CA GLY A 163 0.09 11.06 -2.80
C GLY A 163 0.17 10.12 -1.60
N GLN A 164 0.79 8.95 -1.78
CA GLN A 164 1.00 7.94 -0.75
C GLN A 164 2.47 7.57 -0.66
N VAL A 165 3.03 7.49 0.55
CA VAL A 165 4.44 7.12 0.77
C VAL A 165 4.55 5.96 1.76
N MET A 166 5.35 4.95 1.43
CA MET A 166 5.71 3.87 2.34
C MET A 166 7.23 3.72 2.43
N LEU A 167 7.78 3.81 3.64
CA LEU A 167 9.22 3.70 3.88
C LEU A 167 9.51 2.50 4.78
N LEU A 168 10.35 1.59 4.34
CA LEU A 168 10.73 0.39 5.10
C LEU A 168 12.25 0.40 5.28
N PHE A 169 12.70 0.54 6.52
CA PHE A 169 14.12 0.60 6.87
C PHE A 169 14.54 -0.61 7.71
N ASP A 170 15.20 -1.57 7.07
CA ASP A 170 15.82 -2.74 7.71
C ASP A 170 17.30 -2.49 7.97
N SER A 171 17.56 -1.55 8.87
CA SER A 171 18.90 -1.03 9.06
C SER A 171 19.53 -1.43 10.37
N PHE A 172 20.79 -1.86 10.30
CA PHE A 172 21.65 -2.03 11.46
C PHE A 172 22.15 -0.69 11.99
N ARG A 173 22.25 -0.62 13.31
CA ARG A 173 22.62 0.61 14.02
C ARG A 173 23.70 0.31 15.05
N LEU A 174 24.85 0.98 14.89
CA LEU A 174 25.93 0.92 15.88
C LEU A 174 25.56 1.68 17.17
N ALA A 175 24.64 2.66 17.08
CA ALA A 175 24.15 3.45 18.19
C ALA A 175 22.62 3.64 18.13
N PRO A 176 21.95 3.88 19.28
CA PRO A 176 20.54 4.28 19.34
C PRO A 176 20.25 5.48 18.45
N LEU A 177 19.18 5.44 17.65
CA LEU A 177 18.72 6.64 16.98
C LEU A 177 18.11 7.61 17.98
N SER A 178 18.44 8.89 17.84
CA SER A 178 17.70 9.95 18.51
C SER A 178 16.25 10.01 18.01
N GLU A 179 15.34 10.61 18.80
CA GLU A 179 13.96 10.90 18.33
C GLU A 179 13.93 11.68 17.01
N ASN A 180 15.02 12.37 16.66
CA ASN A 180 15.14 13.11 15.41
C ASN A 180 15.05 12.21 14.17
N PHE A 181 15.46 10.94 14.25
CA PHE A 181 15.39 10.03 13.10
C PHE A 181 13.95 9.82 12.61
N SER A 182 13.04 9.48 13.53
CA SER A 182 11.64 9.27 13.19
C SER A 182 11.02 10.58 12.67
N ARG A 183 11.37 11.73 13.26
CA ARG A 183 10.89 13.05 12.81
C ARG A 183 11.36 13.43 11.40
N LEU A 184 12.54 12.99 10.98
CA LEU A 184 13.02 13.22 9.61
C LEU A 184 12.29 12.36 8.57
N LEU A 185 11.56 11.34 9.01
CA LEU A 185 10.86 10.39 8.15
C LEU A 185 9.33 10.49 8.28
N THR A 186 8.84 11.54 8.93
CA THR A 186 7.42 11.90 8.96
C THR A 186 7.10 12.97 7.92
N PHE A 187 5.90 12.87 7.36
CA PHE A 187 5.34 13.83 6.42
C PHE A 187 4.10 14.48 7.04
N ASP A 188 3.90 15.78 6.84
CA ASP A 188 2.76 16.48 7.42
C ASP A 188 1.53 16.36 6.51
N VAL A 189 0.69 15.37 6.81
CA VAL A 189 -0.59 15.15 6.11
C VAL A 189 -1.55 16.33 6.23
N ARG A 190 -1.43 17.18 7.26
CA ARG A 190 -2.29 18.37 7.43
C ARG A 190 -1.86 19.53 6.54
N LYS A 191 -0.60 19.50 6.07
CA LYS A 191 -0.07 20.46 5.11
C LYS A 191 -0.11 19.93 3.68
N ASN A 192 -0.77 18.80 3.44
CA ASN A 192 -0.82 18.10 2.16
C ASN A 192 0.58 17.83 1.59
N GLU A 193 1.58 17.55 2.44
CA GLU A 193 2.88 17.07 1.95
C GLU A 193 2.72 15.71 1.26
N VAL A 194 1.81 14.89 1.80
CA VAL A 194 1.31 13.61 1.27
C VAL A 194 -0.13 13.42 1.78
N SER A 195 -0.92 12.60 1.10
CA SER A 195 -2.27 12.21 1.57
C SER A 195 -2.21 11.11 2.63
N ALA A 196 -1.23 10.20 2.56
CA ALA A 196 -0.93 9.24 3.62
C ALA A 196 0.54 8.80 3.60
N PHE A 197 1.06 8.42 4.77
CA PHE A 197 2.35 7.78 4.86
C PHE A 197 2.42 6.69 5.94
N ALA A 198 3.30 5.73 5.72
CA ALA A 198 3.71 4.74 6.71
C ALA A 198 5.23 4.56 6.65
N ALA A 199 5.91 4.70 7.78
CA ALA A 199 7.32 4.39 7.93
C ALA A 199 7.48 3.22 8.91
N PHE A 200 8.28 2.23 8.55
CA PHE A 200 8.56 1.03 9.35
C PHE A 200 10.06 0.94 9.59
N PHE A 201 10.43 0.58 10.81
CA PHE A 201 11.80 0.44 11.26
C PHE A 201 11.97 -0.95 11.85
N ALA A 202 13.00 -1.67 11.40
CA ALA A 202 13.26 -3.04 11.84
C ALA A 202 13.59 -3.19 13.34
N ALA A 203 13.93 -2.10 14.01
CA ALA A 203 14.21 -2.06 15.44
C ALA A 203 13.67 -0.76 16.06
N GLY A 204 13.60 -0.72 17.39
CA GLY A 204 13.22 0.46 18.16
C GLY A 204 14.38 1.45 18.32
N ILE A 205 14.08 2.56 18.99
CA ILE A 205 15.09 3.47 19.55
C ILE A 205 15.92 2.68 20.57
N GLY A 206 17.25 2.78 20.51
CA GLY A 206 18.11 2.03 21.43
C GLY A 206 18.51 0.63 20.99
N GLN A 207 17.82 0.05 20.01
CA GLN A 207 17.95 -1.36 19.65
C GLN A 207 18.69 -1.58 18.33
N ARG A 208 19.19 -2.81 18.15
CA ARG A 208 19.85 -3.28 16.93
C ARG A 208 18.85 -4.05 16.06
N SER A 209 19.05 -4.00 14.74
CA SER A 209 18.48 -5.01 13.82
C SER A 209 19.51 -6.12 13.64
N TYR A 210 19.07 -7.37 13.68
CA TYR A 210 19.92 -8.55 13.54
C TYR A 210 19.59 -9.32 12.26
N GLU A 211 20.54 -10.14 11.82
CA GLU A 211 20.38 -11.04 10.69
C GLU A 211 20.29 -12.50 11.15
N SER A 212 19.38 -13.27 10.56
CA SER A 212 19.23 -14.70 10.86
C SER A 212 20.17 -15.52 9.99
N LYS A 213 21.05 -16.30 10.62
CA LYS A 213 21.97 -17.19 9.89
C LYS A 213 21.22 -18.36 9.26
N THR A 214 20.11 -18.76 9.87
CA THR A 214 19.28 -19.86 9.41
C THR A 214 18.42 -19.43 8.22
N LYS A 215 17.78 -18.26 8.30
CA LYS A 215 16.92 -17.76 7.22
C LYS A 215 17.70 -17.09 6.08
N LYS A 216 18.94 -16.67 6.34
CA LYS A 216 19.79 -15.89 5.41
C LYS A 216 19.11 -14.59 4.94
N LEU A 217 18.45 -13.93 5.88
CA LEU A 217 17.71 -12.68 5.74
C LEU A 217 17.78 -11.93 7.09
N GLY A 218 17.56 -10.62 7.08
CA GLY A 218 17.23 -9.84 8.27
C GLY A 218 15.96 -10.38 8.94
N TYR A 219 15.87 -10.36 10.29
CA TYR A 219 14.65 -10.87 10.96
C TYR A 219 13.39 -10.10 10.57
N PHE A 220 13.52 -8.79 10.36
CA PHE A 220 12.42 -7.94 9.91
C PHE A 220 11.96 -8.33 8.50
N THR A 221 12.89 -8.42 7.55
CA THR A 221 12.57 -8.82 6.18
C THR A 221 12.04 -10.26 6.10
N ALA A 222 12.58 -11.18 6.90
CA ALA A 222 12.05 -12.53 7.01
C ALA A 222 10.62 -12.57 7.55
N ALA A 223 10.28 -11.74 8.54
CA ALA A 223 8.93 -11.62 9.06
C ALA A 223 7.97 -10.93 8.07
N LEU A 224 8.45 -9.97 7.29
CA LEU A 224 7.67 -9.36 6.21
C LEU A 224 7.33 -10.40 5.12
N LEU A 225 8.33 -11.22 4.73
CA LEU A 225 8.14 -12.32 3.79
C LEU A 225 7.21 -13.40 4.34
N ASP A 226 7.31 -13.71 5.64
CA ASP A 226 6.39 -14.60 6.34
C ASP A 226 4.97 -14.06 6.33
N ALA A 227 4.75 -12.78 6.64
CA ALA A 227 3.43 -12.16 6.57
C ALA A 227 2.82 -12.21 5.15
N ALA A 228 3.65 -12.03 4.12
CA ALA A 228 3.23 -12.07 2.73
C ALA A 228 2.89 -13.51 2.26
N ARG A 229 3.65 -14.53 2.71
CA ARG A 229 3.50 -15.94 2.29
C ARG A 229 2.57 -16.75 3.19
N ASN A 230 2.72 -16.63 4.50
CA ASN A 230 2.17 -17.48 5.54
C ASN A 230 1.12 -16.74 6.37
N LYS A 231 0.00 -16.46 5.70
CA LYS A 231 -1.34 -16.34 6.28
C LYS A 231 -1.37 -16.18 7.80
N THR A 232 -1.45 -14.93 8.28
CA THR A 232 -1.47 -14.58 9.71
C THR A 232 -2.34 -15.52 10.56
N PRO A 233 -2.04 -15.65 11.87
CA PRO A 233 -2.85 -16.43 12.79
C PRO A 233 -4.35 -16.12 12.64
N GLY A 234 -5.17 -17.14 12.37
CA GLY A 234 -6.62 -17.02 12.25
C GLY A 234 -7.22 -17.17 10.83
N ASN A 235 -6.46 -17.64 9.83
CA ASN A 235 -6.97 -17.90 8.47
C ASN A 235 -7.61 -16.67 7.77
N LYS A 236 -7.24 -15.46 8.16
CA LYS A 236 -7.70 -14.24 7.48
C LYS A 236 -7.20 -14.26 6.04
N ARG A 237 -8.11 -14.14 5.07
CA ARG A 237 -7.76 -14.12 3.62
C ARG A 237 -7.15 -12.80 3.15
N VAL A 238 -7.25 -11.78 3.99
CA VAL A 238 -6.87 -10.41 3.72
C VAL A 238 -6.02 -9.97 4.91
N ILE A 239 -4.86 -9.41 4.62
CA ILE A 239 -3.95 -8.83 5.62
C ILE A 239 -3.97 -7.32 5.45
N THR A 240 -4.36 -6.66 6.54
CA THR A 240 -4.40 -5.20 6.61
C THR A 240 -3.05 -4.65 7.07
N LEU A 241 -2.85 -3.33 6.95
CA LEU A 241 -1.68 -2.66 7.50
C LEU A 241 -1.54 -2.91 9.01
N ASP A 242 -2.64 -2.84 9.76
CA ASP A 242 -2.67 -3.14 11.19
C ASP A 242 -2.30 -4.61 11.50
N ASP A 243 -2.78 -5.56 10.69
CA ASP A 243 -2.39 -6.98 10.83
C ASP A 243 -0.90 -7.20 10.58
N LEU A 244 -0.32 -6.55 9.57
CA LEU A 244 1.12 -6.61 9.30
C LEU A 244 1.93 -6.02 10.48
N LEU A 245 1.51 -4.86 10.99
CA LEU A 245 2.18 -4.21 12.13
C LEU A 245 2.18 -5.13 13.37
N LYS A 246 1.05 -5.75 13.69
CA LYS A 246 0.92 -6.71 14.78
C LYS A 246 1.81 -7.93 14.56
N HIS A 247 1.86 -8.46 13.34
CA HIS A 247 2.72 -9.59 13.00
C HIS A 247 4.21 -9.24 13.20
N LEU A 248 4.69 -8.13 12.63
CA LEU A 248 6.09 -7.70 12.75
C LEU A 248 6.49 -7.51 14.22
N ARG A 249 5.65 -6.82 15.01
CA ARG A 249 5.89 -6.55 16.44
C ARG A 249 5.88 -7.82 17.31
N SER A 250 5.24 -8.90 16.86
CA SER A 250 5.23 -10.18 17.56
C SER A 250 6.34 -11.12 17.10
N THR A 251 6.47 -11.33 15.79
CA THR A 251 7.33 -12.36 15.19
C THR A 251 8.81 -12.00 15.32
N VAL A 252 9.19 -10.74 15.11
CA VAL A 252 10.60 -10.33 15.12
C VAL A 252 11.24 -10.53 16.51
N PRO A 253 10.68 -10.02 17.62
CA PRO A 253 11.27 -10.28 18.94
C PRO A 253 11.37 -11.77 19.28
N GLN A 254 10.34 -12.55 18.95
CA GLN A 254 10.28 -13.98 19.25
C GLN A 254 11.38 -14.76 18.51
N GLU A 255 11.55 -14.52 17.22
CA GLU A 255 12.54 -15.22 16.40
C GLU A 255 13.98 -14.79 16.74
N VAL A 256 14.19 -13.51 17.06
CA VAL A 256 15.47 -12.99 17.55
C VAL A 256 15.86 -13.66 18.87
N GLN A 257 14.96 -13.70 19.85
CA GLN A 257 15.23 -14.33 21.14
C GLN A 257 15.45 -15.83 21.03
N LYS A 258 14.76 -16.49 20.10
CA LYS A 258 14.87 -17.92 19.85
C LYS A 258 16.23 -18.33 19.27
N GLU A 259 16.79 -17.54 18.35
CA GLU A 259 18.07 -17.86 17.71
C GLU A 259 19.27 -17.25 18.45
N LEU A 260 19.14 -16.05 19.03
CA LEU A 260 20.25 -15.30 19.65
C LEU A 260 20.22 -15.30 21.19
N GLY A 261 19.13 -15.77 21.81
CA GLY A 261 18.96 -15.85 23.27
C GLY A 261 18.05 -14.77 23.85
N GLN A 262 17.56 -15.01 25.07
CA GLN A 262 16.50 -14.20 25.72
C GLN A 262 16.86 -12.74 25.98
N THR A 263 18.15 -12.39 25.96
CA THR A 263 18.64 -11.01 26.17
C THR A 263 18.79 -10.23 24.87
N ALA A 264 18.58 -10.85 23.71
CA ALA A 264 18.61 -10.16 22.42
C ALA A 264 17.32 -9.34 22.25
N GLU A 265 17.46 -8.05 21.98
CA GLU A 265 16.35 -7.13 21.84
C GLU A 265 16.28 -6.54 20.43
N GLN A 266 15.18 -6.81 19.74
CA GLN A 266 14.80 -6.16 18.50
C GLN A 266 13.28 -6.09 18.42
N SER A 267 12.74 -4.89 18.48
CA SER A 267 11.30 -4.63 18.41
C SER A 267 11.03 -3.64 17.27
N PRO A 268 10.39 -4.07 16.17
CA PRO A 268 10.03 -3.16 15.10
C PRO A 268 9.17 -2.00 15.60
N SER A 269 9.37 -0.83 14.98
CA SER A 269 8.59 0.37 15.26
C SER A 269 8.10 1.01 13.97
N ASP A 270 7.10 1.88 14.08
CA ASP A 270 6.44 2.45 12.92
C ASP A 270 5.85 3.83 13.24
N VAL A 271 5.63 4.61 12.17
CA VAL A 271 4.87 5.84 12.20
C VAL A 271 3.90 5.84 11.02
N VAL A 272 2.61 5.97 11.32
CA VAL A 272 1.54 5.90 10.32
C VAL A 272 0.66 7.15 10.46
N ALA A 273 0.36 7.81 9.34
CA ALA A 273 -0.64 8.87 9.28
C ALA A 273 -1.37 8.88 7.94
N GLY A 274 -2.61 9.37 7.94
CA GLY A 274 -3.43 9.46 6.72
C GLY A 274 -4.01 8.12 6.24
N TYR A 275 -3.51 6.97 6.70
CA TYR A 275 -4.11 5.66 6.46
C TYR A 275 -5.14 5.26 7.52
N LYS A 276 -6.17 4.52 7.10
CA LYS A 276 -7.02 3.72 7.97
C LYS A 276 -6.42 2.32 8.05
N ALA A 277 -5.48 2.10 8.97
CA ALA A 277 -4.61 0.92 8.99
C ALA A 277 -5.37 -0.42 9.10
N GLU A 278 -6.50 -0.44 9.80
CA GLU A 278 -7.41 -1.59 9.95
C GLU A 278 -8.18 -1.96 8.67
N ASP A 279 -8.32 -1.02 7.72
CA ASP A 279 -9.02 -1.23 6.46
C ASP A 279 -8.05 -1.35 5.27
N LEU A 280 -6.84 -0.78 5.37
CA LEU A 280 -5.85 -0.78 4.30
C LEU A 280 -5.30 -2.17 4.05
N VAL A 281 -5.80 -2.82 3.00
CA VAL A 281 -5.34 -4.14 2.57
C VAL A 281 -3.96 -4.05 1.91
N LEU A 282 -3.00 -4.79 2.43
CA LEU A 282 -1.65 -4.94 1.86
C LEU A 282 -1.45 -6.26 1.14
N PHE A 283 -1.95 -7.36 1.72
CA PHE A 283 -1.84 -8.69 1.14
C PHE A 283 -3.21 -9.34 1.00
N THR A 284 -3.45 -9.99 -0.12
CA THR A 284 -4.58 -10.90 -0.32
C THR A 284 -4.05 -12.29 -0.57
N GLN A 285 -4.58 -13.27 0.15
CA GLN A 285 -4.19 -14.65 -0.06
C GLN A 285 -4.86 -15.24 -1.28
N GLU A 286 -4.07 -15.50 -2.31
CA GLU A 286 -4.44 -16.44 -3.36
C GLU A 286 -4.02 -17.85 -2.93
N ASN A 287 -4.97 -18.78 -2.85
CA ASN A 287 -4.64 -20.20 -2.73
C ASN A 287 -4.05 -20.66 -4.06
N ASN A 288 -2.72 -20.72 -4.18
CA ASN A 288 -1.98 -21.51 -5.17
C ASN A 288 -2.66 -21.66 -6.55
N VAL A 289 -3.02 -20.53 -7.17
CA VAL A 289 -3.30 -20.49 -8.60
C VAL A 289 -2.05 -19.91 -9.23
N LYS A 290 -1.41 -20.71 -10.09
CA LYS A 290 -0.36 -20.31 -11.04
C LYS A 290 -0.64 -18.90 -11.57
N PRO A 291 0.36 -18.02 -11.78
CA PRO A 291 0.09 -16.70 -12.33
C PRO A 291 -0.72 -16.88 -13.62
N LEU A 292 -1.97 -16.42 -13.64
CA LEU A 292 -2.55 -16.09 -14.91
C LEU A 292 -1.75 -14.88 -15.38
N ALA A 293 -0.73 -15.16 -16.18
CA ALA A 293 -0.53 -14.39 -17.40
C ALA A 293 -1.91 -14.00 -17.94
N PRO A 294 -2.10 -12.82 -18.55
CA PRO A 294 -3.38 -12.43 -19.14
C PRO A 294 -3.80 -13.49 -20.18
N GLN A 295 -4.49 -14.52 -19.72
CA GLN A 295 -5.19 -15.45 -20.56
C GLN A 295 -6.51 -14.77 -20.78
N ALA A 296 -6.57 -14.08 -21.91
CA ALA A 296 -7.79 -13.87 -22.64
C ALA A 296 -8.54 -15.21 -22.76
N GLY A 297 -9.34 -15.52 -21.75
CA GLY A 297 -10.23 -16.67 -21.69
C GLY A 297 -11.58 -16.32 -22.31
N LYS A 298 -11.59 -15.92 -23.58
CA LYS A 298 -12.67 -16.05 -24.60
C LYS A 298 -14.14 -15.69 -24.28
N GLN A 299 -14.50 -15.24 -23.08
CA GLN A 299 -15.87 -14.91 -22.70
C GLN A 299 -15.92 -13.45 -22.21
N GLY A 300 -16.70 -12.62 -22.90
CA GLY A 300 -16.90 -11.23 -22.53
C GLY A 300 -17.89 -11.08 -21.38
N PRO A 301 -18.11 -9.83 -20.90
CA PRO A 301 -19.07 -9.55 -19.83
C PRO A 301 -20.47 -10.17 -20.04
N PRO A 302 -21.07 -10.18 -21.25
CA PRO A 302 -22.36 -10.83 -21.48
C PRO A 302 -22.33 -12.36 -21.28
N GLU A 303 -21.26 -13.05 -21.72
CA GLU A 303 -21.13 -14.50 -21.55
C GLU A 303 -21.01 -14.88 -20.08
N LEU A 304 -20.17 -14.14 -19.33
CA LEU A 304 -20.01 -14.32 -17.89
C LEU A 304 -21.33 -14.04 -17.14
N ALA A 305 -22.01 -12.96 -17.51
CA ALA A 305 -23.30 -12.62 -16.92
C ALA A 305 -24.36 -13.66 -17.21
N ARG A 306 -24.40 -14.29 -18.40
CA ARG A 306 -25.35 -15.37 -18.75
C ARG A 306 -25.06 -16.68 -18.01
N ALA A 307 -23.78 -17.00 -17.81
CA ALA A 307 -23.37 -18.22 -17.12
C ALA A 307 -23.64 -18.20 -15.60
N ALA A 308 -23.71 -16.99 -15.01
CA ALA A 308 -23.94 -16.81 -13.57
C ALA A 308 -25.29 -17.38 -13.09
N LYS A 309 -25.28 -17.98 -11.91
CA LYS A 309 -26.45 -18.51 -11.20
C LYS A 309 -26.62 -17.88 -9.82
N THR A 310 -25.56 -17.37 -9.23
CA THR A 310 -25.59 -16.79 -7.88
C THR A 310 -25.08 -15.36 -7.84
N ILE A 311 -25.65 -14.56 -6.96
CA ILE A 311 -25.28 -13.16 -6.77
C ILE A 311 -25.11 -12.86 -5.27
N TYR A 312 -24.10 -12.05 -4.94
CA TYR A 312 -23.84 -11.62 -3.56
C TYR A 312 -23.86 -10.09 -3.48
N ILE A 313 -24.56 -9.57 -2.48
CA ILE A 313 -24.69 -8.13 -2.23
C ILE A 313 -23.67 -7.70 -1.18
N ARG A 314 -22.79 -6.78 -1.55
CA ARG A 314 -21.70 -6.27 -0.71
C ARG A 314 -21.81 -4.76 -0.55
N PRO A 315 -22.52 -4.27 0.47
CA PRO A 315 -22.42 -2.87 0.86
C PRO A 315 -21.00 -2.59 1.35
N LYS A 316 -20.36 -1.59 0.74
CA LYS A 316 -19.10 -0.97 1.15
C LYS A 316 -19.37 0.41 1.73
N THR A 317 -20.45 0.51 2.50
CA THR A 317 -20.90 1.74 3.16
C THR A 317 -21.73 1.38 4.38
N VAL A 318 -21.58 2.17 5.45
CA VAL A 318 -22.37 1.99 6.69
C VAL A 318 -23.82 2.44 6.53
N TYR A 319 -24.11 3.19 5.46
CA TYR A 319 -25.44 3.76 5.25
C TYR A 319 -26.44 2.79 4.63
N LEU A 320 -26.00 1.63 4.11
CA LEU A 320 -26.86 0.65 3.45
C LEU A 320 -26.67 -0.74 4.06
N SER A 321 -27.77 -1.32 4.53
CA SER A 321 -27.82 -2.73 4.90
C SER A 321 -27.89 -3.62 3.66
N ALA A 322 -27.12 -4.72 3.66
CA ALA A 322 -27.18 -5.72 2.60
C ALA A 322 -28.59 -6.32 2.49
N THR A 323 -29.19 -6.64 3.64
CA THR A 323 -30.54 -7.20 3.74
C THR A 323 -31.58 -6.31 3.08
N LEU A 324 -31.47 -4.99 3.25
CA LEU A 324 -32.41 -4.04 2.64
C LEU A 324 -32.36 -4.13 1.11
N LEU A 325 -31.17 -4.08 0.51
CA LEU A 325 -31.03 -4.17 -0.95
C LEU A 325 -31.41 -5.55 -1.49
N GLU A 326 -31.13 -6.63 -0.75
CA GLU A 326 -31.59 -7.97 -1.11
C GLU A 326 -33.11 -8.07 -1.13
N GLU A 327 -33.79 -7.52 -0.12
CA GLU A 327 -35.25 -7.48 -0.06
C GLU A 327 -35.83 -6.68 -1.24
N GLU A 328 -35.25 -5.54 -1.59
CA GLU A 328 -35.65 -4.75 -2.77
C GLU A 328 -35.45 -5.52 -4.08
N LEU A 329 -34.36 -6.28 -4.23
CA LEU A 329 -34.15 -7.13 -5.41
C LEU A 329 -35.20 -8.25 -5.50
N ILE A 330 -35.52 -8.91 -4.38
CA ILE A 330 -36.50 -10.01 -4.33
C ILE A 330 -37.92 -9.52 -4.65
N LYS A 331 -38.24 -8.24 -4.38
CA LYS A 331 -39.54 -7.64 -4.72
C LYS A 331 -39.76 -7.52 -6.23
N LEU A 332 -38.69 -7.42 -7.03
CA LEU A 332 -38.78 -7.24 -8.48
C LEU A 332 -39.07 -8.58 -9.20
N PRO A 333 -40.20 -8.73 -9.91
CA PRO A 333 -40.49 -9.93 -10.71
C PRO A 333 -39.42 -10.21 -11.77
N GLU A 334 -38.82 -9.15 -12.31
CA GLU A 334 -37.74 -9.20 -13.28
C GLU A 334 -36.49 -9.86 -12.72
N PHE A 335 -36.17 -9.64 -11.44
CA PHE A 335 -35.04 -10.30 -10.79
C PHE A 335 -35.27 -11.81 -10.66
N LYS A 336 -36.50 -12.23 -10.32
CA LYS A 336 -36.89 -13.66 -10.29
C LYS A 336 -36.75 -14.29 -11.68
N ALA A 337 -37.12 -13.57 -12.73
CA ALA A 337 -37.02 -14.05 -14.11
C ALA A 337 -35.56 -14.25 -14.59
N LEU A 338 -34.57 -13.61 -13.95
CA LEU A 338 -33.15 -13.81 -14.27
C LEU A 338 -32.62 -15.19 -13.83
N GLY A 339 -33.32 -15.87 -12.91
CA GLY A 339 -32.91 -17.15 -12.35
C GLY A 339 -31.64 -17.08 -11.47
N LEU A 340 -31.34 -15.90 -10.91
CA LEU A 340 -30.23 -15.70 -10.00
C LEU A 340 -30.66 -15.94 -8.54
N THR A 341 -29.84 -16.65 -7.78
CA THR A 341 -30.04 -16.84 -6.34
C THR A 341 -29.13 -15.93 -5.54
N ILE A 342 -29.69 -15.16 -4.61
CA ILE A 342 -28.89 -14.38 -3.66
C ILE A 342 -28.24 -15.34 -2.66
N THR A 343 -26.92 -15.30 -2.55
CA THR A 343 -26.16 -16.05 -1.53
C THR A 343 -25.68 -15.12 -0.42
N LYS A 344 -25.53 -15.66 0.80
CA LYS A 344 -24.91 -14.97 1.96
C LYS A 344 -23.41 -15.22 2.06
N ASP A 345 -22.87 -16.17 1.29
CA ASP A 345 -21.45 -16.45 1.21
C ASP A 345 -20.91 -15.96 -0.14
N ILE A 346 -20.05 -14.95 -0.09
CA ILE A 346 -19.38 -14.41 -1.28
C ILE A 346 -18.63 -15.50 -2.07
N ASN A 347 -18.21 -16.59 -1.43
CA ASN A 347 -17.51 -17.69 -2.09
C ASN A 347 -18.41 -18.59 -2.95
N GLN A 348 -19.72 -18.46 -2.80
CA GLN A 348 -20.69 -19.18 -3.59
C GLN A 348 -21.29 -18.30 -4.70
N ALA A 349 -20.84 -17.05 -4.82
CA ALA A 349 -21.37 -16.08 -5.77
C ALA A 349 -20.66 -16.14 -7.13
N ASP A 350 -21.41 -16.04 -8.23
CA ASP A 350 -20.85 -15.83 -9.55
C ASP A 350 -20.69 -14.33 -9.83
N ILE A 351 -21.67 -13.54 -9.39
CA ILE A 351 -21.68 -12.07 -9.50
C ILE A 351 -21.62 -11.43 -8.10
N VAL A 352 -20.80 -10.41 -7.93
CA VAL A 352 -20.77 -9.57 -6.73
C VAL A 352 -21.26 -8.17 -7.09
N VAL A 353 -22.23 -7.67 -6.32
CA VAL A 353 -22.71 -6.28 -6.37
C VAL A 353 -22.03 -5.51 -5.25
N GLU A 354 -21.09 -4.64 -5.59
CA GLU A 354 -20.46 -3.75 -4.60
C GLU A 354 -21.21 -2.42 -4.62
N VAL A 355 -21.72 -1.96 -3.48
CA VAL A 355 -22.42 -0.65 -3.36
C VAL A 355 -21.66 0.28 -2.43
N THR A 356 -21.26 1.45 -2.92
CA THR A 356 -20.58 2.49 -2.13
C THR A 356 -21.43 3.75 -2.07
N SER A 357 -21.30 4.52 -1.00
CA SER A 357 -21.76 5.90 -0.94
C SER A 357 -20.72 6.70 -0.17
N PRO A 358 -19.95 7.59 -0.85
CA PRO A 358 -19.00 8.45 -0.16
C PRO A 358 -19.69 9.31 0.90
N PHE A 359 -19.00 9.56 2.01
CA PHE A 359 -19.56 10.22 3.20
C PHE A 359 -20.22 11.56 2.85
N LEU A 360 -21.48 11.75 3.28
CA LEU A 360 -22.30 12.95 3.04
C LEU A 360 -22.50 13.39 1.58
N THR A 361 -22.23 12.52 0.59
CA THR A 361 -22.43 12.88 -0.83
C THR A 361 -23.82 12.55 -1.36
N TRP A 362 -24.54 11.63 -0.68
CA TRP A 362 -25.84 11.10 -1.12
C TRP A 362 -25.81 10.51 -2.54
N ASN A 363 -24.61 10.17 -3.01
CA ASN A 363 -24.33 9.57 -4.31
C ASN A 363 -23.93 8.11 -4.10
N TRP A 364 -24.78 7.21 -4.56
CA TRP A 364 -24.65 5.77 -4.38
C TRP A 364 -24.16 5.17 -5.69
N ASN A 365 -23.03 4.48 -5.66
CA ASN A 365 -22.47 3.81 -6.81
C ASN A 365 -22.60 2.30 -6.63
N TYR A 366 -22.89 1.58 -7.70
CA TYR A 366 -22.78 0.12 -7.70
C TYR A 366 -21.86 -0.37 -8.80
N ILE A 367 -21.19 -1.49 -8.54
CA ILE A 367 -20.37 -2.21 -9.52
C ILE A 367 -20.80 -3.67 -9.51
N LEU A 368 -21.13 -4.21 -10.68
CA LEU A 368 -21.34 -5.64 -10.91
C LEU A 368 -20.03 -6.26 -11.38
N LYS A 369 -19.51 -7.25 -10.67
CA LYS A 369 -18.28 -7.95 -11.04
C LYS A 369 -18.52 -9.46 -11.10
N HIS A 370 -17.95 -10.12 -12.09
CA HIS A 370 -17.82 -11.57 -12.06
C HIS A 370 -16.75 -11.94 -11.03
N ARG A 371 -17.10 -12.73 -10.03
CA ARG A 371 -16.26 -12.95 -8.84
C ARG A 371 -14.91 -13.58 -9.19
N THR A 372 -14.91 -14.63 -10.00
CA THR A 372 -13.70 -15.44 -10.21
C THR A 372 -12.72 -14.80 -11.18
N THR A 373 -13.19 -14.06 -12.18
CA THR A 373 -12.33 -13.37 -13.15
C THR A 373 -12.12 -11.90 -12.83
N ASN A 374 -12.80 -11.37 -11.81
CA ASN A 374 -12.85 -9.95 -11.45
C ASN A 374 -13.26 -9.02 -12.61
N THR A 375 -13.89 -9.57 -13.66
CA THR A 375 -14.34 -8.79 -14.82
C THR A 375 -15.51 -7.90 -14.43
N VAL A 376 -15.39 -6.59 -14.69
CA VAL A 376 -16.51 -5.65 -14.50
C VAL A 376 -17.59 -5.94 -15.55
N LEU A 377 -18.79 -6.19 -15.07
CA LEU A 377 -19.96 -6.49 -15.91
C LEU A 377 -20.76 -5.22 -16.22
N SER A 378 -21.00 -4.39 -15.20
CA SER A 378 -21.64 -3.08 -15.33
C SER A 378 -21.30 -2.20 -14.11
N THR A 379 -21.51 -0.90 -14.26
CA THR A 379 -21.41 0.09 -13.19
C THR A 379 -22.56 1.08 -13.31
N GLY A 380 -23.05 1.59 -12.19
CA GLY A 380 -24.04 2.67 -12.21
C GLY A 380 -23.99 3.54 -10.97
N ASN A 381 -24.76 4.62 -11.01
CA ASN A 381 -24.88 5.55 -9.90
C ASN A 381 -26.31 6.09 -9.74
N ARG A 382 -26.66 6.45 -8.50
CA ARG A 382 -27.93 7.07 -8.12
C ARG A 382 -27.76 8.09 -7.01
N LYS A 383 -28.56 9.14 -7.05
CA LYS A 383 -28.69 10.09 -5.93
C LYS A 383 -29.83 9.67 -5.01
N GLY A 384 -29.62 9.78 -3.71
CA GLY A 384 -30.64 9.52 -2.69
C GLY A 384 -30.17 9.90 -1.29
N ALA A 385 -31.03 10.55 -0.51
CA ALA A 385 -30.69 11.06 0.82
C ALA A 385 -30.62 9.96 1.90
N THR A 386 -31.28 8.82 1.66
CA THR A 386 -31.29 7.67 2.59
C THR A 386 -31.23 6.36 1.82
N ASP A 387 -30.80 5.30 2.48
CA ASP A 387 -30.84 3.93 1.96
C ASP A 387 -32.25 3.49 1.56
N ASN A 388 -33.27 3.80 2.37
CA ASN A 388 -34.67 3.49 2.03
C ASN A 388 -35.12 4.19 0.73
N SER A 389 -34.63 5.42 0.47
CA SER A 389 -34.98 6.16 -0.75
C SER A 389 -34.23 5.69 -2.00
N VAL A 390 -33.07 5.05 -1.83
CA VAL A 390 -32.15 4.72 -2.92
C VAL A 390 -32.10 3.24 -3.25
N SER A 391 -32.34 2.35 -2.27
CA SER A 391 -32.28 0.90 -2.45
C SER A 391 -33.26 0.39 -3.52
N PRO A 392 -34.52 0.85 -3.60
CA PRO A 392 -35.42 0.44 -4.69
C PRO A 392 -34.91 0.87 -6.07
N LYS A 393 -34.26 2.03 -6.16
CA LYS A 393 -33.70 2.56 -7.41
C LYS A 393 -32.47 1.78 -7.84
N LEU A 394 -31.56 1.51 -6.90
CA LEU A 394 -30.38 0.68 -7.14
C LEU A 394 -30.78 -0.73 -7.56
N ALA A 395 -31.75 -1.35 -6.88
CA ALA A 395 -32.26 -2.66 -7.24
C ALA A 395 -32.80 -2.68 -8.68
N ALA A 396 -33.61 -1.69 -9.06
CA ALA A 396 -34.14 -1.57 -10.42
C ALA A 396 -33.02 -1.44 -11.48
N ASP A 397 -32.00 -0.63 -11.20
CA ASP A 397 -30.87 -0.44 -12.13
C ASP A 397 -30.03 -1.70 -12.28
N ILE A 398 -29.70 -2.35 -11.17
CA ILE A 398 -28.94 -3.61 -11.15
C ILE A 398 -29.67 -4.67 -11.98
N VAL A 399 -30.99 -4.81 -11.80
CA VAL A 399 -31.80 -5.77 -12.55
C VAL A 399 -31.81 -5.44 -14.04
N ARG A 400 -31.99 -4.17 -14.40
CA ARG A 400 -31.96 -3.72 -15.80
C ARG A 400 -30.62 -4.00 -16.46
N ASP A 401 -29.52 -3.75 -15.76
CA ASP A 401 -28.17 -4.02 -16.26
C ASP A 401 -27.95 -5.52 -16.46
N LEU A 402 -28.37 -6.35 -15.49
CA LEU A 402 -28.30 -7.80 -15.60
C LEU A 402 -29.17 -8.36 -16.74
N GLN A 403 -30.36 -7.81 -16.96
CA GLN A 403 -31.20 -8.17 -18.11
C GLN A 403 -30.51 -7.82 -19.44
N THR A 404 -29.91 -6.63 -19.52
CA THR A 404 -29.19 -6.19 -20.72
C THR A 404 -28.00 -7.10 -21.02
N LEU A 405 -27.21 -7.44 -20.00
CA LEU A 405 -26.07 -8.34 -20.14
C LEU A 405 -26.48 -9.78 -20.49
N ARG A 406 -27.64 -10.23 -19.99
CA ARG A 406 -28.13 -11.60 -20.18
C ARG A 406 -29.02 -11.77 -21.41
N ALA A 407 -29.39 -10.69 -22.10
CA ALA A 407 -30.13 -10.74 -23.35
C ALA A 407 -29.38 -11.58 -24.41
N ALA A 408 -30.12 -12.27 -25.29
CA ALA A 408 -29.53 -13.08 -26.35
C ALA A 408 -28.65 -12.22 -27.29
N PRO A 409 -27.52 -12.73 -27.80
CA PRO A 409 -26.75 -12.01 -28.80
C PRO A 409 -27.61 -11.78 -30.06
N PRO A 410 -27.46 -10.63 -30.75
CA PRO A 410 -28.19 -10.38 -31.98
C PRO A 410 -27.89 -11.48 -33.01
N PRO A 411 -28.86 -11.89 -33.85
CA PRO A 411 -28.61 -12.88 -34.88
C PRO A 411 -27.47 -12.41 -35.79
N PRO A 412 -26.62 -13.32 -36.29
CA PRO A 412 -25.55 -12.95 -37.20
C PRO A 412 -26.14 -12.20 -38.39
N LYS A 413 -25.60 -11.01 -38.69
CA LYS A 413 -25.94 -10.28 -39.92
C LYS A 413 -25.58 -11.20 -41.09
N LYS A 414 -26.59 -11.58 -41.88
CA LYS A 414 -26.42 -12.38 -43.11
C LYS A 414 -25.64 -11.61 -44.16
#